data_AF-A0A1Y2ITU1-F1
#
_entry.id   AF-A0A1Y2ITU1-F1
#
_cell.length_a   1.000
_cell.length_b   1.000
_cell.length_c   1.000
_cell.angle_alpha   90.00
_cell.angle_beta   90.00
_cell.angle_gamma   90.00
#
_symmetry.space_group_name_H-M   'P 1'
#
loop_
_entity.id
_entity.type
_entity.pdbx_description
1 polymer ?
#
loop_
_entity_poly.entity_id
_entity_poly.type
_entity_poly.pdbx_seq_one_letter_code
_entity_poly.pdbx_strand_id
1 'polypeptide(L)'
;MADSEDSKPHTQADELAAGSTPASRDLHDESLSEDAIRKCLSDADALKQEGNEHFRRKQWDQALASYRAALGRLPKRRDPPSIKDKGKSRAAKDEEGETPATDSEEPSSSDVAASQEEHDEPAIVLTGVELECAKARAVLNANIGACFVKLGEHKEVVSACTEALRDDPDYIKALQRRAVANEAIDSWSSLSSAQEDYKRLLELLPSRSPELVSIRRTLAALPPRIEAAQKRETAEMLDKLKGLGNQILGNFGLSTDNFQFVPNGQGGYSMNFVR
;
A
#
# COMPACT_ATOMS: atom_id res chain seq x y z
N MET A 1 74.07 16.08 40.74
CA MET A 1 74.68 17.24 41.41
C MET A 1 74.32 18.45 40.57
N ALA A 2 73.42 19.35 40.91
CA ALA A 2 72.58 19.64 42.08
C ALA A 2 71.25 20.19 41.48
N ASP A 3 70.05 19.82 41.95
CA ASP A 3 69.34 20.24 43.17
C ASP A 3 69.02 21.74 43.28
N SER A 4 67.74 21.97 43.64
CA SER A 4 67.11 23.16 44.25
C SER A 4 66.71 24.33 43.35
N GLU A 5 65.59 25.05 43.52
CA GLU A 5 64.42 25.08 44.44
C GLU A 5 63.48 26.15 43.82
N ASP A 6 62.17 25.93 43.64
CA ASP A 6 61.06 26.14 44.60
C ASP A 6 60.48 27.58 44.63
N SER A 7 59.14 27.68 44.55
CA SER A 7 58.24 28.71 45.13
C SER A 7 57.02 29.09 44.27
N LYS A 8 55.86 28.52 44.67
CA LYS A 8 54.51 29.13 44.63
C LYS A 8 54.40 30.21 45.75
N PRO A 9 53.36 31.09 45.90
CA PRO A 9 51.92 30.81 45.69
C PRO A 9 50.95 31.99 45.34
N HIS A 10 49.67 31.61 45.17
CA HIS A 10 48.40 32.32 45.45
C HIS A 10 48.14 33.76 44.95
N THR A 11 47.00 33.97 44.26
CA THR A 11 45.81 34.67 44.82
C THR A 11 44.53 34.25 44.06
N GLN A 12 43.42 34.32 44.78
CA GLN A 12 42.10 33.73 44.60
C GLN A 12 41.13 34.64 43.82
N ALA A 13 40.24 33.99 43.03
CA ALA A 13 38.83 34.27 42.77
C ALA A 13 38.34 35.65 42.30
N ASP A 14 37.56 35.67 41.20
CA ASP A 14 36.14 36.01 41.32
C ASP A 14 35.29 35.41 40.19
N GLU A 15 34.04 35.22 40.54
CA GLU A 15 32.91 34.54 39.92
C GLU A 15 32.37 35.27 38.67
N LEU A 16 31.79 34.55 37.70
CA LEU A 16 30.54 34.92 37.00
C LEU A 16 30.16 33.84 35.97
N ALA A 17 29.04 33.17 36.27
CA ALA A 17 28.33 32.25 35.41
C ALA A 17 27.63 32.96 34.25
N ALA A 18 27.61 32.33 33.06
CA ALA A 18 26.43 32.14 32.20
C ALA A 18 26.85 31.73 30.78
N GLY A 19 26.19 30.70 30.24
CA GLY A 19 26.14 30.47 28.78
C GLY A 19 26.79 29.19 28.25
N SER A 20 26.54 28.04 28.87
CA SER A 20 26.69 26.75 28.16
C SER A 20 25.42 26.46 27.36
N THR A 21 25.49 26.73 26.06
CA THR A 21 24.77 25.95 25.04
C THR A 21 25.55 26.10 23.74
N PRO A 22 26.12 25.00 23.24
CA PRO A 22 25.56 24.51 21.99
C PRO A 22 25.56 22.98 21.95
N ALA A 23 24.40 22.42 21.69
CA ALA A 23 24.26 21.23 20.85
C ALA A 23 22.76 21.03 20.68
N SER A 24 22.26 21.62 19.61
CA SER A 24 21.04 21.19 18.96
C SER A 24 20.96 19.67 19.05
N ARG A 25 19.87 19.17 19.64
CA ARG A 25 19.53 17.75 19.62
C ARG A 25 19.61 17.27 18.18
N ASP A 26 20.64 16.51 17.87
CA ASP A 26 20.65 15.65 16.69
C ASP A 26 19.45 14.72 16.84
N LEU A 27 18.37 15.06 16.14
CA LEU A 27 17.40 14.09 15.73
C LEU A 27 18.18 13.13 14.83
N HIS A 28 18.63 12.01 15.39
CA HIS A 28 19.16 10.89 14.62
C HIS A 28 18.08 10.43 13.64
N ASP A 29 18.03 11.08 12.49
CA ASP A 29 17.64 10.48 11.23
C ASP A 29 18.69 9.39 11.01
N GLU A 30 18.33 8.14 11.34
CA GLU A 30 19.09 6.93 11.00
C GLU A 30 19.08 6.72 9.47
N SER A 31 19.38 7.75 8.69
CA SER A 31 19.67 7.63 7.27
C SER A 31 21.10 7.11 7.15
N LEU A 32 21.23 5.97 6.47
CA LEU A 32 22.53 5.40 6.13
C LEU A 32 23.35 6.47 5.40
N SER A 33 24.64 6.57 5.72
CA SER A 33 25.57 7.39 4.95
C SER A 33 25.48 7.05 3.45
N GLU A 34 25.58 8.05 2.58
CA GLU A 34 25.54 7.85 1.12
C GLU A 34 26.51 6.76 0.64
N ASP A 35 27.71 6.68 1.25
CA ASP A 35 28.71 5.65 0.91
C ASP A 35 28.24 4.24 1.28
N ALA A 36 27.53 4.10 2.41
CA ALA A 36 26.92 2.84 2.81
C ALA A 36 25.80 2.43 1.83
N ILE A 37 24.99 3.40 1.39
CA ILE A 37 23.92 3.14 0.42
C ILE A 37 24.51 2.73 -0.95
N ARG A 38 25.57 3.41 -1.41
CA ARG A 38 26.29 3.02 -2.64
C ARG A 38 26.85 1.61 -2.56
N LYS A 39 27.40 1.22 -1.40
CA LYS A 39 27.85 -0.16 -1.17
C LYS A 39 26.70 -1.15 -1.25
N CYS A 40 25.57 -0.86 -0.60
CA CYS A 40 24.35 -1.68 -0.70
C CYS A 40 23.87 -1.85 -2.15
N LEU A 41 23.90 -0.77 -2.94
CA LEU A 41 23.56 -0.81 -4.37
C LEU A 41 24.51 -1.71 -5.18
N SER A 42 25.81 -1.61 -4.93
CA SER A 42 26.82 -2.47 -5.57
C SER A 42 26.62 -3.94 -5.21
N ASP A 43 26.40 -4.25 -3.93
CA ASP A 43 26.16 -5.61 -3.45
C ASP A 43 24.86 -6.19 -4.06
N ALA A 44 23.81 -5.37 -4.13
CA ALA A 44 22.55 -5.75 -4.77
C ALA A 44 22.72 -5.99 -6.28
N ASP A 45 23.53 -5.19 -6.98
CA ASP A 45 23.79 -5.39 -8.41
C ASP A 45 24.51 -6.71 -8.69
N ALA A 46 25.52 -7.06 -7.89
CA ALA A 46 26.23 -8.33 -8.02
C ALA A 46 25.27 -9.54 -7.89
N LEU A 47 24.43 -9.55 -6.85
CA LEU A 47 23.42 -10.58 -6.64
C LEU A 47 22.34 -10.60 -7.74
N LYS A 48 21.99 -9.42 -8.29
CA LYS A 48 21.10 -9.32 -9.45
C LYS A 48 21.72 -9.98 -10.68
N GLN A 49 23.01 -9.78 -10.93
CA GLN A 49 23.69 -10.42 -12.07
C GLN A 49 23.72 -11.94 -11.93
N GLU A 50 23.99 -12.46 -10.73
CA GLU A 50 23.89 -13.89 -10.42
C GLU A 50 22.47 -14.41 -10.69
N GLY A 51 21.44 -13.69 -10.23
CA GLY A 51 20.05 -14.02 -10.53
C GLY A 51 19.75 -14.04 -12.03
N ASN A 52 20.30 -13.09 -12.80
CA ASN A 52 20.16 -13.05 -14.26
C ASN A 52 20.82 -14.26 -14.94
N GLU A 53 21.92 -14.79 -14.39
CA GLU A 53 22.57 -15.99 -14.89
C GLU A 53 21.72 -17.24 -14.65
N HIS A 54 21.19 -17.40 -13.42
CA HIS A 54 20.24 -18.47 -13.10
C HIS A 54 18.99 -18.38 -13.97
N PHE A 55 18.47 -17.18 -14.20
CA PHE A 55 17.32 -16.95 -15.08
C PHE A 55 17.63 -17.38 -16.53
N ARG A 56 18.79 -17.02 -17.06
CA ARG A 56 19.24 -17.47 -18.40
C ARG A 56 19.38 -18.99 -18.48
N ARG A 57 19.78 -19.64 -17.39
CA ARG A 57 19.86 -21.11 -17.25
C ARG A 57 18.52 -21.79 -16.96
N LYS A 58 17.41 -21.04 -16.92
CA LYS A 58 16.07 -21.53 -16.56
C LYS A 58 15.95 -22.12 -15.14
N GLN A 59 16.87 -21.73 -14.26
CA GLN A 59 16.85 -22.11 -12.84
C GLN A 59 16.05 -21.06 -12.06
N TRP A 60 14.72 -21.10 -12.20
CA TRP A 60 13.84 -20.03 -11.71
C TRP A 60 13.91 -19.85 -10.19
N ASP A 61 13.95 -20.95 -9.43
CA ASP A 61 14.03 -20.90 -7.96
C ASP A 61 15.36 -20.31 -7.47
N GLN A 62 16.47 -20.65 -8.14
CA GLN A 62 17.78 -20.09 -7.83
C GLN A 62 17.82 -18.60 -8.19
N ALA A 63 17.25 -18.21 -9.34
CA ALA A 63 17.11 -16.81 -9.73
C ALA A 63 16.29 -16.02 -8.70
N LEU A 64 15.16 -16.59 -8.23
CA LEU A 64 14.34 -16.01 -7.17
C LEU A 64 15.13 -15.79 -5.88
N ALA A 65 15.92 -16.79 -5.47
CA ALA A 65 16.76 -16.69 -4.28
C ALA A 65 17.77 -15.53 -4.41
N SER A 66 18.48 -15.42 -5.53
CA SER A 66 19.44 -14.35 -5.78
C SER A 66 18.76 -12.97 -5.83
N TYR A 67 17.61 -12.83 -6.49
CA TYR A 67 16.89 -11.55 -6.55
C TYR A 67 16.34 -11.11 -5.18
N ARG A 68 15.84 -12.05 -4.37
CA ARG A 68 15.41 -11.76 -2.99
C ARG A 68 16.58 -11.37 -2.10
N ALA A 69 17.72 -12.05 -2.25
CA ALA A 69 18.95 -11.69 -1.54
C ALA A 69 19.42 -10.27 -1.94
N ALA A 70 19.38 -9.93 -3.22
CA ALA A 70 19.68 -8.58 -3.71
C ALA A 70 18.74 -7.53 -3.11
N LEU A 71 17.43 -7.81 -3.06
CA LEU A 71 16.45 -6.90 -2.48
C LEU A 71 16.70 -6.66 -0.99
N GLY A 72 17.12 -7.69 -0.25
CA GLY A 72 17.47 -7.60 1.16
C GLY A 72 18.72 -6.76 1.46
N ARG A 73 19.54 -6.43 0.46
CA ARG A 73 20.68 -5.50 0.62
C ARG A 73 20.27 -4.04 0.54
N LEU A 74 19.16 -3.74 -0.14
CA LEU A 74 18.71 -2.37 -0.35
C LEU A 74 17.99 -1.82 0.89
N PRO A 75 18.14 -0.51 1.18
CA PRO A 75 17.36 0.11 2.23
C PRO A 75 15.86 -0.01 1.94
N LYS A 76 15.07 -0.13 3.00
CA LYS A 76 13.61 -0.20 2.91
C LYS A 76 13.06 1.08 2.28
N ARG A 77 11.94 0.94 1.56
CA ARG A 77 11.18 2.09 1.07
C ARG A 77 10.79 2.97 2.25
N ARG A 78 10.94 4.29 2.09
CA ARG A 78 10.40 5.27 3.01
C ARG A 78 8.93 5.46 2.65
N ASP A 79 8.05 4.83 3.40
CA ASP A 79 6.61 5.05 3.23
C ASP A 79 6.22 6.38 3.88
N PRO A 80 5.23 7.12 3.33
CA PRO A 80 4.63 8.26 4.04
C PRO A 80 4.13 7.80 5.41
N PRO A 81 4.20 8.66 6.44
CA PRO A 81 3.77 8.29 7.77
C PRO A 81 2.29 7.89 7.73
N SER A 82 2.01 6.60 7.80
CA SER A 82 0.65 6.11 7.96
C SER A 82 0.06 6.77 9.20
N ILE A 83 -1.02 7.54 9.04
CA ILE A 83 -1.83 8.01 10.17
C ILE A 83 -2.28 6.76 10.91
N LYS A 84 -1.58 6.45 12.02
CA LYS A 84 -2.03 5.42 12.94
C LYS A 84 -3.32 5.97 13.53
N ASP A 85 -4.44 5.43 13.07
CA ASP A 85 -5.73 5.57 13.73
C ASP A 85 -5.49 5.23 15.21
N LYS A 86 -5.50 6.26 16.07
CA LYS A 86 -5.36 6.08 17.51
C LYS A 86 -6.62 5.36 17.95
N GLY A 87 -6.50 4.05 18.06
CA GLY A 87 -7.53 3.16 18.57
C GLY A 87 -8.27 3.82 19.73
N LYS A 88 -9.55 4.09 19.50
CA LYS A 88 -10.48 4.42 20.56
C LYS A 88 -10.72 3.14 21.33
N SER A 89 -9.89 2.90 22.35
CA SER A 89 -10.17 1.99 23.45
C SER A 89 -11.54 2.36 24.03
N ARG A 90 -12.57 1.61 23.63
CA ARG A 90 -13.88 1.64 24.28
C ARG A 90 -13.74 0.91 25.63
N ALA A 91 -13.51 1.70 26.67
CA ALA A 91 -13.80 1.28 28.04
C ALA A 91 -15.33 1.20 28.18
N ALA A 92 -15.80 0.02 28.56
CA ALA A 92 -17.16 -0.21 29.01
C ALA A 92 -17.41 0.54 30.32
N LYS A 93 -18.53 1.23 30.41
CA LYS A 93 -19.20 1.54 31.67
C LYS A 93 -20.70 1.45 31.42
N ASP A 94 -21.30 0.48 32.09
CA ASP A 94 -22.72 0.37 32.37
C ASP A 94 -23.15 1.56 33.26
N GLU A 95 -24.35 2.08 33.04
CA GLU A 95 -25.38 2.30 34.07
C GLU A 95 -26.65 2.92 33.45
N GLU A 96 -27.78 2.53 34.05
CA GLU A 96 -29.17 2.66 33.62
C GLU A 96 -29.76 4.08 33.84
N GLY A 97 -30.92 4.36 33.22
CA GLY A 97 -31.85 5.37 33.73
C GLY A 97 -32.63 6.22 32.71
N GLU A 98 -33.82 5.74 32.36
CA GLU A 98 -35.10 6.49 32.24
C GLU A 98 -35.23 7.81 31.43
N THR A 99 -36.10 7.76 30.41
CA THR A 99 -36.79 8.88 29.69
C THR A 99 -37.89 9.51 30.59
N PRO A 100 -38.48 10.73 30.36
CA PRO A 100 -39.01 11.15 29.04
C PRO A 100 -39.22 12.67 28.70
N ALA A 101 -39.35 12.88 27.37
CA ALA A 101 -40.28 13.77 26.64
C ALA A 101 -40.13 15.32 26.56
N THR A 102 -40.50 15.81 25.35
CA THR A 102 -40.91 17.18 24.93
C THR A 102 -39.77 18.21 24.82
N ASP A 103 -39.72 19.18 23.90
CA ASP A 103 -40.59 19.67 22.82
C ASP A 103 -39.67 20.37 21.80
N SER A 104 -40.22 20.56 20.60
CA SER A 104 -39.82 21.42 19.48
C SER A 104 -38.92 22.62 19.80
N GLU A 105 -37.90 22.85 18.96
CA GLU A 105 -37.58 24.15 18.34
C GLU A 105 -36.39 24.01 17.36
N GLU A 106 -36.62 24.35 16.08
CA GLU A 106 -35.53 24.71 15.18
C GLU A 106 -34.92 26.05 15.62
N PRO A 107 -33.65 26.30 15.29
CA PRO A 107 -33.48 27.35 14.29
C PRO A 107 -32.34 27.11 13.28
N SER A 108 -32.62 27.53 12.04
CA SER A 108 -31.82 28.46 11.24
C SER A 108 -30.36 28.08 10.95
N SER A 109 -30.15 27.85 9.65
CA SER A 109 -28.96 28.16 8.86
C SER A 109 -27.88 28.97 9.57
N SER A 110 -26.74 28.32 9.82
CA SER A 110 -25.45 28.99 9.74
C SER A 110 -24.59 28.19 8.78
N ASP A 111 -24.36 28.79 7.62
CA ASP A 111 -23.31 28.42 6.69
C ASP A 111 -21.96 28.52 7.43
N VAL A 112 -21.54 27.42 8.05
CA VAL A 112 -20.14 27.22 8.38
C VAL A 112 -19.49 26.60 7.16
N ALA A 113 -18.96 27.49 6.32
CA ALA A 113 -18.01 27.17 5.28
C ALA A 113 -16.96 26.22 5.85
N ALA A 114 -17.08 24.95 5.49
CA ALA A 114 -16.04 23.96 5.70
C ALA A 114 -14.89 24.36 4.79
N SER A 115 -14.01 25.21 5.30
CA SER A 115 -12.66 25.38 4.78
C SER A 115 -12.02 23.99 4.82
N GLN A 116 -12.02 23.31 3.67
CA GLN A 116 -11.13 22.20 3.44
C GLN A 116 -9.73 22.79 3.49
N GLU A 117 -9.12 22.77 4.67
CA GLU A 117 -7.68 22.86 4.78
C GLU A 117 -7.14 21.63 4.05
N GLU A 118 -6.76 21.83 2.79
CA GLU A 118 -5.85 20.94 2.09
C GLU A 118 -4.57 20.90 2.94
N HIS A 119 -4.49 19.90 3.81
CA HIS A 119 -3.22 19.51 4.39
C HIS A 119 -2.35 19.03 3.23
N ASP A 120 -1.60 19.95 2.64
CA ASP A 120 -0.43 19.68 1.81
C ASP A 120 0.58 18.93 2.71
N GLU A 121 0.40 17.60 2.80
CA GLU A 121 1.46 16.75 3.35
C GLU A 121 2.69 16.94 2.47
N PRO A 122 3.87 17.25 3.03
CA PRO A 122 5.06 17.44 2.24
C PRO A 122 5.39 16.12 1.53
N ALA A 123 5.33 16.13 0.19
CA ALA A 123 5.82 15.03 -0.63
C ALA A 123 7.24 14.66 -0.16
N ILE A 124 7.47 13.38 0.13
CA ILE A 124 8.79 12.89 0.54
C ILE A 124 9.77 13.17 -0.61
N VAL A 125 10.67 14.14 -0.42
CA VAL A 125 11.73 14.43 -1.38
C VAL A 125 12.83 13.38 -1.20
N LEU A 126 12.90 12.43 -2.14
CA LEU A 126 13.97 11.42 -2.17
C LEU A 126 15.28 12.08 -2.65
N THR A 127 16.37 11.76 -1.96
CA THR A 127 17.73 12.06 -2.43
C THR A 127 18.05 11.27 -3.72
N GLY A 128 19.09 11.69 -4.45
CA GLY A 128 19.50 11.00 -5.68
C GLY A 128 19.81 9.51 -5.45
N VAL A 129 20.47 9.19 -4.33
CA VAL A 129 20.84 7.81 -3.99
C VAL A 129 19.62 6.98 -3.54
N GLU A 130 18.66 7.60 -2.85
CA GLU A 130 17.39 6.94 -2.52
C GLU A 130 16.55 6.64 -3.77
N LEU A 131 16.58 7.53 -4.77
CA LEU A 131 15.94 7.30 -6.08
C LEU A 131 16.61 6.13 -6.83
N GLU A 132 17.93 6.01 -6.77
CA GLU A 132 18.65 4.85 -7.32
C GLU A 132 18.24 3.55 -6.61
N CYS A 133 18.08 3.59 -5.28
CA CYS A 133 17.56 2.45 -4.52
C CYS A 133 16.14 2.08 -4.92
N ALA A 134 15.25 3.07 -5.10
CA ALA A 134 13.89 2.84 -5.59
C ALA A 134 13.89 2.16 -6.95
N LYS A 135 14.66 2.68 -7.91
CA LYS A 135 14.81 2.06 -9.24
C LYS A 135 15.36 0.64 -9.15
N ALA A 136 16.36 0.39 -8.31
CA ALA A 136 16.93 -0.94 -8.11
C ALA A 136 15.90 -1.92 -7.52
N ARG A 137 15.13 -1.50 -6.51
CA ARG A 137 14.02 -2.29 -5.94
C ARG A 137 12.95 -2.59 -6.99
N ALA A 138 12.57 -1.61 -7.81
CA ALA A 138 11.60 -1.79 -8.88
C ALA A 138 12.05 -2.88 -9.87
N VAL A 139 13.30 -2.80 -10.34
CA VAL A 139 13.92 -3.78 -11.25
C VAL A 139 13.94 -5.18 -10.63
N LEU A 140 14.38 -5.30 -9.38
CA LEU A 140 14.46 -6.59 -8.67
C LEU A 140 13.08 -7.23 -8.51
N ASN A 141 12.09 -6.47 -8.06
CA ASN A 141 10.72 -6.96 -7.92
C ASN A 141 10.11 -7.36 -9.27
N ALA A 142 10.37 -6.62 -10.35
CA ALA A 142 9.92 -7.02 -11.69
C ALA A 142 10.62 -8.29 -12.20
N ASN A 143 11.88 -8.53 -11.84
CA ASN A 143 12.60 -9.77 -12.16
C ASN A 143 12.08 -10.96 -11.34
N ILE A 144 11.74 -10.75 -10.06
CA ILE A 144 11.02 -11.74 -9.23
C ILE A 144 9.69 -12.08 -9.90
N GLY A 145 8.92 -11.07 -10.32
CA GLY A 145 7.69 -11.26 -11.09
C GLY A 145 7.92 -12.05 -12.38
N ALA A 146 9.02 -11.78 -13.10
CA ALA A 146 9.37 -12.55 -14.30
C ALA A 146 9.64 -14.04 -14.01
N CYS A 147 10.22 -14.37 -12.85
CA CYS A 147 10.41 -15.75 -12.43
C CYS A 147 9.06 -16.43 -12.15
N PHE A 148 8.16 -15.76 -11.42
CA PHE A 148 6.82 -16.30 -11.17
C PHE A 148 5.99 -16.48 -12.44
N VAL A 149 6.16 -15.61 -13.45
CA VAL A 149 5.57 -15.82 -14.79
C VAL A 149 6.05 -17.14 -15.39
N LYS A 150 7.33 -17.51 -15.20
CA LYS A 150 7.87 -18.80 -15.69
C LYS A 150 7.40 -20.01 -14.88
N LEU A 151 7.04 -19.80 -13.61
CA LEU A 151 6.49 -20.83 -12.72
C LEU A 151 4.97 -21.00 -12.87
N GLY A 152 4.27 -20.04 -13.50
CA GLY A 152 2.81 -20.05 -13.63
C GLY A 152 2.06 -19.51 -12.41
N GLU A 153 2.77 -18.91 -11.47
CA GLU A 153 2.24 -18.45 -10.17
C GLU A 153 1.68 -17.03 -10.28
N HIS A 154 0.47 -16.89 -10.80
CA HIS A 154 -0.10 -15.59 -11.18
C HIS A 154 -0.28 -14.61 -10.00
N LYS A 155 -0.63 -15.10 -8.80
CA LYS A 155 -0.83 -14.22 -7.63
C LYS A 155 0.48 -13.59 -7.16
N GLU A 156 1.55 -14.37 -7.25
CA GLU A 156 2.92 -14.00 -6.89
C GLU A 156 3.49 -13.01 -7.92
N VAL A 157 3.15 -13.16 -9.21
CA VAL A 157 3.43 -12.14 -10.24
C VAL A 157 2.80 -10.81 -9.88
N VAL A 158 1.51 -10.81 -9.52
CA VAL A 158 0.77 -9.59 -9.15
C VAL A 158 1.39 -8.93 -7.91
N SER A 159 1.71 -9.70 -6.88
CA SER A 159 2.35 -9.20 -5.66
C SER A 159 3.71 -8.56 -5.96
N ALA A 160 4.60 -9.27 -6.68
CA ALA A 160 5.92 -8.76 -7.01
C ALA A 160 5.87 -7.52 -7.92
N CYS A 161 5.01 -7.52 -8.94
CA CYS A 161 4.87 -6.36 -9.83
C CYS A 161 4.23 -5.16 -9.12
N THR A 162 3.34 -5.39 -8.15
CA THR A 162 2.78 -4.30 -7.33
C THR A 162 3.86 -3.65 -6.48
N GLU A 163 4.76 -4.44 -5.87
CA GLU A 163 5.90 -3.87 -5.16
C GLU A 163 6.88 -3.15 -6.08
N ALA A 164 7.04 -3.60 -7.34
CA ALA A 164 7.83 -2.85 -8.32
C ALA A 164 7.22 -1.49 -8.64
N LEU A 165 5.90 -1.45 -8.85
CA LEU A 165 5.15 -0.25 -9.23
C LEU A 165 5.00 0.76 -8.10
N ARG A 166 5.16 0.33 -6.84
CA ARG A 166 5.25 1.25 -5.70
C ARG A 166 6.56 2.05 -5.68
N ASP A 167 7.64 1.54 -6.29
CA ASP A 167 8.90 2.29 -6.43
C ASP A 167 9.01 3.03 -7.78
N ASP A 168 8.49 2.43 -8.85
CA ASP A 168 8.45 3.03 -10.19
C ASP A 168 7.07 2.78 -10.83
N PRO A 169 6.10 3.71 -10.67
CA PRO A 169 4.73 3.56 -11.17
C PRO A 169 4.63 3.37 -12.68
N ASP A 170 5.63 3.82 -13.42
CA ASP A 170 5.65 3.79 -14.89
C ASP A 170 6.50 2.65 -15.44
N TYR A 171 6.83 1.67 -14.60
CA TYR A 171 7.65 0.56 -15.02
C TYR A 171 6.89 -0.39 -15.97
N ILE A 172 7.05 -0.15 -17.26
CA ILE A 172 6.36 -0.83 -18.38
C ILE A 172 6.35 -2.37 -18.21
N LYS A 173 7.49 -2.98 -17.87
CA LYS A 173 7.58 -4.45 -17.75
C LYS A 173 6.78 -5.00 -16.56
N ALA A 174 6.67 -4.23 -15.47
CA ALA A 174 5.88 -4.62 -14.31
C ALA A 174 4.38 -4.47 -14.62
N LEU A 175 3.96 -3.36 -15.25
CA LEU A 175 2.58 -3.16 -15.72
C LEU A 175 2.14 -4.29 -16.66
N GLN A 176 2.93 -4.61 -17.67
CA GLN A 176 2.62 -5.69 -18.63
C GLN A 176 2.42 -7.05 -17.95
N ARG A 177 3.34 -7.43 -17.04
CA ARG A 177 3.27 -8.71 -16.34
C ARG A 177 2.09 -8.76 -15.38
N ARG A 178 1.83 -7.67 -14.65
CA ARG A 178 0.70 -7.58 -13.72
C ARG A 178 -0.63 -7.65 -14.46
N ALA A 179 -0.78 -6.95 -15.57
CA ALA A 179 -1.98 -6.99 -16.41
C ALA A 179 -2.30 -8.42 -16.89
N VAL A 180 -1.30 -9.10 -17.47
CA VAL A 180 -1.46 -10.48 -17.96
C VAL A 180 -1.76 -11.46 -16.83
N ALA A 181 -1.10 -11.33 -15.68
CA ALA A 181 -1.36 -12.20 -14.54
C ALA A 181 -2.75 -11.98 -13.94
N ASN A 182 -3.20 -10.72 -13.84
CA ASN A 182 -4.54 -10.37 -13.40
C ASN A 182 -5.63 -10.89 -14.35
N GLU A 183 -5.40 -10.84 -15.66
CA GLU A 183 -6.32 -11.46 -16.64
C GLU A 183 -6.46 -12.97 -16.47
N ALA A 184 -5.39 -13.64 -16.03
CA ALA A 184 -5.40 -15.08 -15.74
C ALA A 184 -6.09 -15.42 -14.42
N ILE A 185 -6.12 -14.49 -13.44
CA ILE A 185 -6.83 -14.66 -12.17
C ILE A 185 -8.35 -14.54 -12.37
N ASP A 186 -8.81 -13.69 -13.28
CA ASP A 186 -10.21 -13.60 -13.75
C ASP A 186 -11.25 -13.36 -12.62
N SER A 187 -10.83 -12.62 -11.59
CA SER A 187 -11.73 -12.05 -10.58
C SER A 187 -12.15 -10.63 -10.94
N TRP A 188 -13.23 -10.12 -10.35
CA TRP A 188 -13.68 -8.76 -10.58
C TRP A 188 -12.60 -7.72 -10.27
N SER A 189 -11.92 -7.87 -9.14
CA SER A 189 -10.82 -6.99 -8.72
C SER A 189 -9.58 -7.09 -9.62
N SER A 190 -9.19 -8.30 -10.02
CA SER A 190 -8.02 -8.51 -10.88
C SER A 190 -8.27 -7.98 -12.30
N LEU A 191 -9.42 -8.26 -12.91
CA LEU A 191 -9.77 -7.73 -14.23
C LEU A 191 -9.85 -6.20 -14.26
N SER A 192 -10.36 -5.60 -13.19
CA SER A 192 -10.37 -4.13 -13.05
C SER A 192 -8.95 -3.58 -12.98
N SER A 193 -8.08 -4.20 -12.17
CA SER A 193 -6.66 -3.84 -12.09
C SER A 193 -5.92 -4.04 -13.42
N ALA A 194 -6.20 -5.12 -14.17
CA ALA A 194 -5.62 -5.32 -15.50
C ALA A 194 -6.05 -4.22 -16.48
N GLN A 195 -7.30 -3.76 -16.41
CA GLN A 195 -7.78 -2.68 -17.26
C GLN A 195 -7.03 -1.37 -16.99
N GLU A 196 -6.76 -1.05 -15.72
CA GLU A 196 -5.97 0.11 -15.32
C GLU A 196 -4.54 0.02 -15.84
N ASP A 197 -3.88 -1.13 -15.67
CA ASP A 197 -2.52 -1.36 -16.16
C ASP A 197 -2.43 -1.17 -17.69
N TYR A 198 -3.40 -1.69 -18.44
CA TYR A 198 -3.44 -1.52 -19.89
C TYR A 198 -3.71 -0.09 -20.33
N LYS A 199 -4.56 0.66 -19.61
CA LYS A 199 -4.76 2.09 -19.85
C LYS A 199 -3.46 2.85 -19.65
N ARG A 200 -2.74 2.59 -18.54
CA ARG A 200 -1.44 3.22 -18.28
C ARG A 200 -0.42 2.88 -19.36
N LEU A 201 -0.38 1.64 -19.83
CA LEU A 201 0.50 1.23 -20.92
C LEU A 201 0.21 1.96 -22.24
N LEU A 202 -1.04 2.29 -22.55
CA LEU A 202 -1.37 3.09 -23.74
C LEU A 202 -0.80 4.51 -23.67
N GLU A 203 -0.65 5.07 -22.47
CA GLU A 203 -0.10 6.41 -22.26
C GLU A 203 1.43 6.41 -22.32
N LEU A 204 2.07 5.35 -21.82
CA LEU A 204 3.53 5.24 -21.72
C LEU A 204 4.21 4.75 -23.00
N LEU A 205 3.55 3.89 -23.77
CA LEU A 205 4.17 3.26 -24.93
C LEU A 205 4.26 4.22 -26.13
N PRO A 206 5.38 4.22 -26.88
CA PRO A 206 5.48 4.99 -28.12
C PRO A 206 4.38 4.59 -29.12
N SER A 207 3.85 5.56 -29.88
CA SER A 207 2.71 5.35 -30.80
C SER A 207 2.93 4.26 -31.87
N ARG A 208 4.18 3.86 -32.13
CA ARG A 208 4.56 2.80 -33.08
C ARG A 208 4.85 1.45 -32.42
N SER A 209 4.63 1.31 -31.11
CA SER A 209 4.86 0.04 -30.41
C SER A 209 3.92 -1.05 -30.94
N PRO A 210 4.44 -2.25 -31.30
CA PRO A 210 3.61 -3.36 -31.79
C PRO A 210 2.61 -3.85 -30.73
N GLU A 211 2.90 -3.63 -29.45
CA GLU A 211 2.08 -4.06 -28.31
C GLU A 211 0.75 -3.29 -28.23
N LEU A 212 0.68 -2.07 -28.80
CA LEU A 212 -0.52 -1.24 -28.76
C LEU A 212 -1.72 -1.91 -29.43
N VAL A 213 -1.50 -2.71 -30.47
CA VAL A 213 -2.59 -3.42 -31.17
C VAL A 213 -3.21 -4.47 -30.25
N SER A 214 -2.38 -5.27 -29.57
CA SER A 214 -2.87 -6.26 -28.60
C SER A 214 -3.55 -5.58 -27.40
N ILE A 215 -2.95 -4.52 -26.86
CA ILE A 215 -3.49 -3.81 -25.69
C ILE A 215 -4.88 -3.23 -25.99
N ARG A 216 -5.06 -2.59 -27.15
CA ARG A 216 -6.37 -2.04 -27.56
C ARG A 216 -7.42 -3.13 -27.72
N ARG A 217 -7.04 -4.29 -28.29
CA ARG A 217 -7.94 -5.43 -28.41
C ARG A 217 -8.36 -5.97 -27.05
N THR A 218 -7.42 -6.15 -26.14
CA THR A 218 -7.69 -6.62 -24.78
C THR A 218 -8.59 -5.64 -24.02
N LEU A 219 -8.31 -4.34 -24.10
CA LEU A 219 -9.14 -3.30 -23.48
C LEU A 219 -10.57 -3.28 -24.01
N ALA A 220 -10.80 -3.59 -25.28
CA ALA A 220 -12.15 -3.72 -25.83
C ALA A 220 -12.88 -4.96 -25.30
N ALA A 221 -12.15 -6.03 -24.93
CA ALA A 221 -12.71 -7.28 -24.44
C ALA A 221 -12.90 -7.32 -22.92
N LEU A 222 -12.21 -6.48 -22.15
CA LEU A 222 -12.26 -6.48 -20.68
C LEU A 222 -13.60 -6.02 -20.06
N PRO A 223 -14.27 -4.95 -20.51
CA PRO A 223 -15.50 -4.46 -19.88
C PRO A 223 -16.60 -5.53 -19.68
N PRO A 224 -16.98 -6.34 -20.69
CA PRO A 224 -17.99 -7.38 -20.48
C PRO A 224 -17.50 -8.49 -19.52
N ARG A 225 -16.19 -8.79 -19.48
CA ARG A 225 -15.62 -9.75 -18.52
C ARG A 225 -15.69 -9.22 -17.09
N ILE A 226 -15.39 -7.93 -16.89
CA ILE A 226 -15.47 -7.26 -15.59
C ILE A 226 -16.91 -7.28 -15.08
N GLU A 227 -17.89 -6.91 -15.92
CA GLU A 227 -19.31 -6.92 -15.54
C GLU A 227 -19.80 -8.34 -15.20
N ALA A 228 -19.40 -9.34 -15.98
CA ALA A 228 -19.74 -10.73 -15.70
C ALA A 228 -19.14 -11.23 -14.38
N ALA A 229 -17.85 -10.94 -14.12
CA ALA A 229 -17.18 -11.29 -12.87
C ALA A 229 -17.82 -10.57 -11.67
N GLN A 230 -18.17 -9.28 -11.81
CA GLN A 230 -18.85 -8.51 -10.78
C GLN A 230 -20.22 -9.12 -10.44
N LYS A 231 -21.04 -9.44 -11.45
CA LYS A 231 -22.35 -10.08 -11.24
C LYS A 231 -22.22 -11.44 -10.56
N ARG A 232 -21.25 -12.25 -10.98
CA ARG A 232 -20.98 -13.57 -10.38
C ARG A 232 -20.58 -13.43 -8.91
N GLU A 233 -19.58 -12.61 -8.62
CA GLU A 233 -19.04 -12.45 -7.26
C GLU A 233 -20.05 -11.79 -6.31
N THR A 234 -20.83 -10.81 -6.77
CA THR A 234 -21.90 -10.21 -5.96
C THR A 234 -23.03 -11.21 -5.67
N ALA A 235 -23.42 -12.04 -6.65
CA ALA A 235 -24.40 -13.11 -6.42
C ALA A 235 -23.88 -14.14 -5.40
N GLU A 236 -22.64 -14.60 -5.51
CA GLU A 236 -22.02 -15.51 -4.54
C GLU A 236 -21.93 -14.90 -3.13
N MET A 237 -21.62 -13.61 -3.04
CA MET A 237 -21.51 -12.92 -1.76
C MET A 237 -22.88 -12.75 -1.10
N LEU A 238 -23.92 -12.43 -1.87
CA LEU A 238 -25.31 -12.37 -1.41
C LEU A 238 -25.81 -13.75 -0.96
N ASP A 239 -25.48 -14.81 -1.69
CA ASP A 239 -25.84 -16.17 -1.32
C ASP A 239 -25.20 -16.61 0.00
N LYS A 240 -23.90 -16.33 0.18
CA LYS A 240 -23.21 -16.57 1.47
C LYS A 240 -23.82 -15.77 2.62
N LEU A 241 -24.20 -14.51 2.38
CA LEU A 241 -24.85 -13.68 3.38
C LEU A 241 -26.23 -14.22 3.77
N LYS A 242 -27.01 -14.70 2.78
CA LYS A 242 -28.28 -15.40 3.04
C LYS A 242 -28.05 -16.67 3.84
N GLY A 243 -27.05 -17.48 3.49
CA GLY A 243 -26.68 -18.68 4.23
C GLY A 243 -26.37 -18.40 5.70
N LEU A 244 -25.57 -17.36 5.97
CA LEU A 244 -25.27 -16.92 7.33
C LEU A 244 -26.52 -16.41 8.06
N GLY A 245 -27.37 -15.62 7.38
CA GLY A 245 -28.65 -15.16 7.92
C GLY A 245 -29.57 -16.34 8.29
N ASN A 246 -29.66 -17.33 7.42
CA ASN A 246 -30.45 -18.55 7.64
C ASN A 246 -29.90 -19.43 8.76
N GLN A 247 -28.59 -19.43 9.00
CA GLN A 247 -28.01 -20.12 10.15
C GLN A 247 -28.45 -19.50 11.48
N ILE A 248 -28.62 -18.16 11.52
CA ILE A 248 -29.11 -17.46 12.71
C ILE A 248 -30.63 -17.60 12.83
N LEU A 249 -31.35 -17.34 11.74
CA LEU A 249 -32.81 -17.35 11.68
C LEU A 249 -33.40 -18.77 11.82
N GLY A 250 -32.69 -19.79 11.34
CA GLY A 250 -33.12 -21.18 11.40
C GLY A 250 -33.32 -21.68 12.83
N ASN A 251 -32.53 -21.18 13.79
CA ASN A 251 -32.70 -21.48 15.22
C ASN A 251 -34.04 -20.95 15.79
N PHE A 252 -34.70 -20.04 15.07
CA PHE A 252 -36.02 -19.51 15.39
C PHE A 252 -37.13 -20.05 14.48
N GLY A 253 -36.82 -21.02 13.61
CA GLY A 253 -37.76 -21.53 12.60
C GLY A 253 -38.04 -20.53 11.48
N LEU A 254 -37.08 -19.64 11.20
CA LEU A 254 -37.17 -18.56 10.21
C LEU A 254 -36.09 -18.72 9.12
N SER A 255 -36.29 -18.05 7.99
CA SER A 255 -35.40 -17.94 6.83
C SER A 255 -35.42 -16.50 6.32
N THR A 256 -34.34 -16.07 5.67
CA THR A 256 -34.26 -14.83 4.90
C THR A 256 -35.34 -14.76 3.81
N ASP A 257 -35.85 -15.90 3.35
CA ASP A 257 -36.93 -15.96 2.36
C ASP A 257 -38.30 -15.64 2.95
N ASN A 258 -38.45 -15.71 4.28
CA ASN A 258 -39.69 -15.29 4.94
C ASN A 258 -39.87 -13.76 4.90
N PHE A 259 -38.83 -12.98 4.60
CA PHE A 259 -38.89 -11.52 4.56
C PHE A 259 -38.90 -11.04 3.10
N GLN A 260 -40.08 -10.71 2.57
CA GLN A 260 -40.27 -10.25 1.20
C GLN A 260 -40.36 -8.73 1.13
N PHE A 261 -39.50 -8.11 0.31
CA PHE A 261 -39.52 -6.68 0.09
C PHE A 261 -40.38 -6.34 -1.13
N VAL A 262 -41.40 -5.50 -0.95
CA VAL A 262 -42.32 -5.04 -1.99
C VAL A 262 -42.18 -3.51 -2.16
N PRO A 263 -41.96 -2.97 -3.37
CA PRO A 263 -41.84 -1.53 -3.57
C PRO A 263 -43.17 -0.82 -3.23
N ASN A 264 -43.09 0.27 -2.45
CA ASN A 264 -44.26 0.99 -1.92
C ASN A 264 -44.71 2.19 -2.77
N GLY A 265 -44.12 2.41 -3.94
CA GLY A 265 -44.46 3.49 -4.88
C GLY A 265 -43.97 4.89 -4.50
N GLN A 266 -43.48 5.10 -3.26
CA GLN A 266 -42.88 6.37 -2.79
C GLN A 266 -41.34 6.37 -2.84
N GLY A 267 -40.76 5.44 -3.61
CA GLY A 267 -39.30 5.24 -3.66
C GLY A 267 -38.74 4.40 -2.52
N GLY A 268 -39.58 3.82 -1.65
CA GLY A 268 -39.19 2.92 -0.57
C GLY A 268 -39.64 1.46 -0.77
N TYR A 269 -39.24 0.59 0.16
CA TYR A 269 -39.65 -0.81 0.21
C TYR A 269 -40.44 -1.09 1.49
N SER A 270 -41.56 -1.80 1.37
CA SER A 270 -42.28 -2.40 2.50
C SER A 270 -41.81 -3.85 2.69
N MET A 271 -41.53 -4.26 3.92
CA MET A 271 -41.12 -5.62 4.24
C MET A 271 -42.34 -6.41 4.75
N ASN A 272 -42.74 -7.44 4.01
CA ASN A 272 -43.79 -8.36 4.39
C ASN A 272 -43.18 -9.66 4.90
N PHE A 273 -43.73 -10.19 5.99
CA PHE A 273 -43.36 -11.50 6.50
C PHE A 273 -44.31 -12.57 5.94
N VAL A 274 -43.77 -13.58 5.26
CA VAL A 274 -44.53 -14.70 4.70
C VAL A 274 -44.04 -15.98 5.37
N ARG A 275 -44.94 -16.69 6.04
CA ARG A 275 -44.62 -17.89 6.82
C ARG A 275 -44.73 -19.16 6.00
#